data_AF-A0A8H7LAJ8-F1
#
_entry.id   AF-A0A8H7LAJ8-F1
#
_cell.length_a   1.000
_cell.length_b   1.000
_cell.length_c   1.000
_cell.angle_alpha   90.00
_cell.angle_beta   90.00
_cell.angle_gamma   90.00
#
_symmetry.space_group_name_H-M   'P 1'
#
loop_
_entity.id
_entity.type
_entity.pdbx_description
1 polymer ?
#
loop_
_entity_poly.entity_id
_entity_poly.type
_entity_poly.pdbx_seq_one_letter_code
_entity_poly.pdbx_strand_id
1 'polypeptide(L)'
;MGEINSESLEVSYQHLADSKAILALFLALLPAEILKIFDIVAMEATEMPYPNYLQIHPEIHVRILNFPNLLSLRELRERNLNQLVKVSGVVTRRTGVFPAAQIRQV
;
A
#
# COMPACT_ATOMS: atom_id res chain seq x y z
N MET A 1 5.03 -14.22 -3.49
CA MET A 1 4.00 -13.93 -2.45
C MET A 1 3.04 -15.09 -2.25
N GLY A 2 2.38 -15.62 -3.30
CA GLY A 2 1.44 -16.73 -3.17
C GLY A 2 2.03 -18.00 -2.57
N GLU A 3 3.28 -18.35 -2.94
CA GLU A 3 3.97 -19.53 -2.37
C GLU A 3 4.24 -19.44 -0.86
N ILE A 4 4.34 -18.22 -0.32
CA ILE A 4 4.59 -17.96 1.10
C ILE A 4 3.32 -17.54 1.84
N ASN A 5 2.15 -17.63 1.20
CA ASN A 5 0.86 -17.21 1.74
C ASN A 5 0.91 -15.80 2.37
N SER A 6 1.57 -14.85 1.70
CA SER A 6 1.65 -13.47 2.18
C SER A 6 0.46 -12.65 1.73
N GLU A 7 -0.08 -11.83 2.64
CA GLU A 7 -1.14 -10.85 2.35
C GLU A 7 -0.59 -9.52 1.80
N SER A 8 0.74 -9.34 1.70
CA SER A 8 1.35 -8.09 1.23
C SER A 8 1.97 -8.25 -0.15
N LEU A 9 1.54 -7.43 -1.11
CA LEU A 9 2.10 -7.36 -2.46
C LEU A 9 2.94 -6.09 -2.62
N GLU A 10 4.23 -6.24 -2.87
CA GLU A 10 5.14 -5.12 -3.10
C GLU A 10 5.06 -4.60 -4.55
N VAL A 11 4.87 -3.29 -4.72
CA VAL A 11 4.77 -2.63 -6.03
C VAL A 11 5.70 -1.43 -6.10
N SER A 12 6.61 -1.41 -7.08
CA SER A 12 7.52 -0.27 -7.31
C SER A 12 6.78 0.92 -7.92
N TYR A 13 6.86 2.09 -7.27
CA TYR A 13 6.29 3.33 -7.79
C TYR A 13 6.91 3.72 -9.15
N GLN A 14 8.20 3.45 -9.36
CA GLN A 14 8.88 3.78 -10.61
C GLN A 14 8.26 3.03 -11.79
N HIS A 15 7.96 1.73 -11.62
CA HIS A 15 7.32 0.94 -12.69
C HIS A 15 5.92 1.47 -13.03
N LEU A 16 5.17 1.96 -12.03
CA LEU A 16 3.88 2.62 -12.26
C LEU A 16 4.06 3.93 -13.04
N ALA A 17 5.06 4.74 -12.69
CA ALA A 17 5.33 5.99 -13.36
C ALA A 17 5.76 5.79 -14.82
N ASP A 18 6.63 4.80 -15.07
CA ASP A 18 7.17 4.50 -16.40
C ASP A 18 6.10 3.89 -17.33
N SER A 19 5.22 3.04 -16.79
CA SER A 19 4.16 2.40 -17.57
C SER A 19 2.95 3.30 -17.78
N LYS A 20 2.45 3.91 -16.70
CA LYS A 20 1.24 4.75 -16.68
C LYS A 20 1.37 5.86 -15.64
N ALA A 21 2.09 6.92 -16.01
CA ALA A 21 2.33 8.09 -15.16
C ALA A 21 1.08 8.66 -14.46
N ILE A 22 -0.10 8.58 -15.11
CA ILE A 22 -1.35 9.04 -14.51
C ILE A 22 -1.76 8.26 -13.24
N LEU A 23 -1.51 6.95 -13.20
CA LEU A 23 -1.78 6.14 -12.01
C LEU A 23 -0.84 6.50 -10.87
N ALA A 24 0.43 6.74 -11.19
CA ALA A 24 1.43 7.20 -10.23
C ALA A 24 1.08 8.58 -9.66
N LEU A 25 0.52 9.48 -10.49
CA LEU A 25 0.02 10.79 -10.05
C LEU A 25 -1.18 10.65 -9.11
N PHE A 26 -2.19 9.86 -9.48
CA PHE A 26 -3.36 9.66 -8.63
C PHE A 26 -2.98 9.02 -7.29
N LEU A 27 -2.09 8.03 -7.30
CA LEU A 27 -1.59 7.41 -6.08
C LEU A 27 -0.90 8.42 -5.15
N ALA A 28 -0.15 9.37 -5.70
CA ALA A 28 0.51 10.41 -4.90
C ALA A 28 -0.48 11.40 -4.28
N LEU A 29 -1.54 11.76 -5.02
CA LEU A 29 -2.51 12.79 -4.61
C LEU A 29 -3.64 12.26 -3.73
N LEU A 30 -4.11 11.04 -3.99
CA LEU A 30 -5.31 10.42 -3.39
C LEU A 30 -5.03 8.95 -3.02
N PRO A 31 -4.02 8.66 -2.17
CA PRO A 31 -3.64 7.30 -1.83
C PRO A 31 -4.76 6.51 -1.14
N ALA A 32 -5.61 7.15 -0.35
CA ALA A 32 -6.64 6.47 0.43
C ALA A 32 -7.69 5.78 -0.45
N GLU A 33 -8.08 6.41 -1.56
CA GLU A 33 -9.01 5.85 -2.54
C GLU A 33 -8.30 4.90 -3.50
N ILE A 34 -7.11 5.30 -3.99
CA ILE A 34 -6.38 4.54 -5.00
C ILE A 34 -5.87 3.20 -4.46
N LEU A 35 -5.37 3.16 -3.22
CA LEU A 35 -4.90 1.91 -2.62
C LEU A 35 -6.02 0.88 -2.44
N LYS A 36 -7.25 1.32 -2.13
CA LYS A 36 -8.41 0.40 -2.05
C LYS A 36 -8.69 -0.29 -3.39
N ILE A 37 -8.59 0.46 -4.48
CA ILE A 37 -8.76 -0.10 -5.84
C ILE A 37 -7.59 -1.05 -6.16
N PHE A 38 -6.36 -0.69 -5.78
CA PHE A 38 -5.19 -1.53 -5.99
C PHE A 38 -5.27 -2.85 -5.24
N ASP A 39 -5.78 -2.86 -4.01
CA ASP A 39 -5.96 -4.06 -3.19
C ASP A 39 -6.92 -5.06 -3.86
N ILE A 40 -8.03 -4.57 -4.43
CA ILE A 40 -8.98 -5.41 -5.18
C ILE A 40 -8.31 -6.02 -6.42
N VAL A 41 -7.65 -5.20 -7.23
CA VAL A 41 -6.97 -5.68 -8.46
C VAL A 41 -5.80 -6.60 -8.12
N ALA A 42 -5.11 -6.38 -7.00
CA ALA A 42 -4.04 -7.24 -6.52
C ALA A 42 -4.57 -8.62 -6.09
N MET A 43 -5.75 -8.68 -5.48
CA MET A 43 -6.43 -9.94 -5.18
C MET A 43 -6.75 -10.69 -6.48
N GLU A 44 -7.44 -10.05 -7.43
CA GLU A 44 -7.79 -10.67 -8.71
C GLU A 44 -6.54 -11.18 -9.46
N ALA A 45 -5.45 -10.40 -9.47
CA ALA A 45 -4.19 -10.79 -10.10
C ALA A 45 -3.51 -11.97 -9.38
N THR A 46 -3.71 -12.13 -8.07
CA THR A 46 -3.16 -13.24 -7.30
C THR A 46 -3.99 -14.51 -7.45
N GLU A 47 -5.30 -14.38 -7.63
CA GLU A 47 -6.19 -15.52 -7.87
C GLU A 47 -5.94 -16.21 -9.22
N MET A 48 -5.47 -15.47 -10.24
CA MET A 48 -5.15 -16.04 -11.55
C MET A 48 -4.16 -17.22 -11.47
N PRO A 49 -2.98 -17.09 -10.84
CA PRO A 49 -2.07 -18.21 -10.62
C PRO A 49 -2.43 -19.09 -9.41
N TYR A 50 -3.18 -18.59 -8.43
CA TYR A 50 -3.54 -19.34 -7.21
C TYR A 50 -5.06 -19.32 -6.99
N PRO A 51 -5.82 -20.21 -7.66
CA PRO A 51 -7.26 -20.30 -7.48
C PRO A 51 -7.60 -20.57 -6.01
N ASN A 52 -8.58 -19.84 -5.46
CA ASN A 52 -9.01 -19.90 -4.05
C ASN A 52 -8.07 -19.26 -3.02
N TYR A 53 -7.18 -18.35 -3.43
CA TYR A 53 -6.34 -17.62 -2.46
C TYR A 53 -7.17 -16.85 -1.40
N LEU A 54 -8.41 -16.46 -1.73
CA LEU A 54 -9.40 -15.90 -0.81
C LEU A 54 -9.68 -16.74 0.45
N GLN A 55 -9.46 -18.06 0.39
CA GLN A 55 -9.64 -18.95 1.55
C GLN A 55 -8.50 -18.82 2.57
N ILE A 56 -7.34 -18.34 2.12
CA ILE A 56 -6.15 -18.14 2.95
C ILE A 56 -6.20 -16.74 3.54
N HIS A 57 -6.32 -15.73 2.68
CA HIS A 57 -6.42 -14.32 3.07
C HIS A 57 -7.61 -13.66 2.36
N PRO A 58 -8.51 -12.99 3.10
CA PRO A 58 -9.67 -12.33 2.51
C PRO A 58 -9.30 -11.05 1.73
N GLU A 59 -8.14 -10.45 2.05
CA GLU A 59 -7.66 -9.21 1.44
C GLU A 59 -6.16 -9.30 1.18
N ILE A 60 -5.69 -8.60 0.15
CA ILE A 60 -4.27 -8.38 -0.12
C ILE A 60 -4.02 -6.88 -0.09
N HIS A 61 -2.95 -6.47 0.59
CA HIS A 61 -2.57 -5.09 0.71
C HIS A 61 -1.34 -4.76 -0.14
N VAL A 62 -1.49 -3.76 -1.01
CA VAL A 62 -0.39 -3.28 -1.84
C VAL A 62 0.56 -2.40 -1.03
N ARG A 63 1.85 -2.73 -1.07
CA ARG A 63 2.94 -2.01 -0.42
C ARG A 63 3.76 -1.27 -1.47
N ILE A 64 3.63 0.06 -1.49
CA ILE A 64 4.34 0.90 -2.46
C ILE A 64 5.81 1.05 -2.06
N LEU A 65 6.69 0.62 -2.95
CA LEU A 65 8.14 0.77 -2.84
C LEU A 65 8.65 1.93 -3.70
N ASN A 66 9.85 2.42 -3.40
CA ASN A 66 10.57 3.39 -4.22
C ASN A 66 9.80 4.68 -4.54
N PHE A 67 8.87 5.09 -3.65
CA PHE A 67 8.20 6.38 -3.78
C PHE A 67 9.25 7.52 -3.81
N PRO A 68 9.14 8.46 -4.76
CA PRO A 68 10.08 9.56 -4.90
C PRO A 68 9.93 10.55 -3.73
N ASN A 69 10.87 11.49 -3.61
CA ASN A 69 10.81 12.58 -2.64
C ASN A 69 10.77 12.11 -1.19
N LEU A 70 11.89 11.59 -0.70
CA LEU A 70 12.09 11.35 0.72
C LEU A 70 12.06 12.68 1.49
N LEU A 71 11.13 12.81 2.43
CA LEU A 71 11.00 13.97 3.31
C LEU A 71 11.56 13.64 4.69
N SER A 72 12.29 14.59 5.29
CA SER A 72 12.55 14.57 6.72
C SER A 72 11.29 14.96 7.49
N LEU A 73 11.16 14.49 8.73
CA LEU A 73 10.00 14.79 9.57
C LEU A 73 9.78 16.31 9.79
N ARG A 74 10.85 17.12 9.70
CA ARG A 74 10.79 18.58 9.86
C ARG A 74 10.27 19.31 8.62
N GLU A 75 10.23 18.64 7.46
CA GLU A 75 9.82 19.23 6.17
C GLU A 75 8.33 19.06 5.87
N LEU A 76 7.59 18.32 6.71
CA LEU A 76 6.14 18.17 6.55
C LEU A 76 5.43 19.52 6.72
N ARG A 77 4.51 19.83 5.80
CA ARG A 77 3.70 21.06 5.74
C ARG A 77 2.23 20.73 5.44
N GLU A 78 1.35 21.73 5.51
CA GLU A 78 -0.09 21.53 5.24
C GLU A 78 -0.38 20.97 3.85
N ARG A 79 0.47 21.25 2.86
CA ARG A 79 0.34 20.70 1.51
C ARG A 79 0.44 19.17 1.44
N ASN A 80 1.02 18.53 2.46
CA ASN A 80 1.19 17.07 2.51
C ASN A 80 -0.04 16.35 3.07
N LEU A 81 -1.06 17.07 3.54
CA LEU A 81 -2.27 16.47 4.08
C LEU A 81 -2.97 15.61 3.03
N ASN A 82 -3.39 14.41 3.45
CA ASN A 82 -4.05 13.40 2.63
C ASN A 82 -3.26 12.92 1.40
N GLN A 83 -1.99 13.32 1.25
CA GLN A 83 -1.12 12.85 0.18
C GLN A 83 -0.21 11.71 0.64
N LEU A 84 0.31 10.94 -0.32
CA LEU A 84 1.29 9.92 -0.01
C LEU A 84 2.66 10.58 0.23
N VAL A 85 3.30 10.24 1.35
CA VAL A 85 4.63 10.73 1.70
C VAL A 85 5.56 9.60 2.07
N LYS A 86 6.83 9.73 1.70
CA LYS A 86 7.91 8.86 2.16
C LYS A 86 8.75 9.63 3.16
N VAL A 87 8.87 9.09 4.38
CA VAL A 87 9.67 9.69 5.45
C VAL A 87 10.74 8.74 5.96
N SER A 88 11.78 9.30 6.57
CA SER A 88 12.80 8.53 7.29
C SER A 88 13.05 9.13 8.66
N GLY A 89 13.34 8.27 9.64
CA GLY A 89 13.57 8.64 11.03
C GLY A 89 13.86 7.43 11.91
N VAL A 90 14.18 7.69 13.17
CA VAL A 90 14.44 6.66 14.17
C VAL A 90 13.17 6.41 14.98
N VAL A 91 12.79 5.13 15.13
CA VAL A 91 11.70 4.74 16.01
C VAL A 91 12.21 4.69 17.44
N THR A 92 11.76 5.63 18.29
CA THR A 92 12.23 5.76 19.68
C THR A 92 11.34 5.04 20.70
N ARG A 93 10.10 4.72 20.32
CA ARG A 93 9.14 3.97 21.15
C ARG A 93 8.20 3.15 20.27
N ARG A 94 7.83 1.97 20.73
CA ARG A 94 6.77 1.12 20.17
C ARG A 94 5.86 0.67 21.30
N THR A 95 4.55 0.62 21.07
CA THR A 95 3.59 -0.01 22.00
C THR A 95 3.55 -1.52 21.77
N GLY A 96 2.90 -2.25 22.67
CA GLY A 96 2.52 -3.64 22.40
C GLY A 96 1.57 -3.73 21.20
N VAL A 97 1.48 -4.92 20.62
CA VAL A 97 0.51 -5.22 19.56
C VAL A 97 -0.79 -5.66 20.22
N PHE A 98 -1.87 -4.94 19.94
CA PHE A 98 -3.21 -5.23 20.45
C PHE A 98 -4.18 -5.37 19.27
N PRO A 99 -5.15 -6.30 19.32
CA PRO A 99 -6.20 -6.38 18.32
C PRO A 99 -7.00 -5.07 18.26
N ALA A 100 -7.15 -4.51 17.06
CA ALA A 100 -8.02 -3.36 16.81
C ALA A 100 -9.34 -3.85 16.19
N ALA A 101 -10.45 -3.18 16.49
CA ALA A 101 -11.71 -3.47 15.83
C ALA A 101 -11.61 -3.08 14.35
N GLN A 102 -11.79 -4.06 13.47
CA GLN A 102 -11.99 -3.86 12.05
C GLN A 102 -13.38 -4.39 11.69
N ILE A 103 -14.15 -3.58 10.95
CA ILE A 103 -15.44 -3.99 10.43
C ILE A 103 -15.15 -4.86 9.21
N ARG A 104 -15.56 -6.13 9.26
CA ARG A 104 -15.60 -6.98 8.07
C ARG A 104 -16.61 -6.37 7.10
N GLN A 105 -16.16 -5.88 5.95
CA GLN A 105 -17.06 -5.63 4.84
C GLN A 105 -17.48 -7.01 4.31
N VAL A 106 -18.77 -7.31 4.47
CA VAL A 106 -19.43 -8.52 3.96
C VAL A 106 -20.03 -8.20 2.60
#